data_AF-A0A7S1EZU3-F1
#
_entry.id   AF-A0A7S1EZU3-F1
#
_cell.length_a   1.000
_cell.length_b   1.000
_cell.length_c   1.000
_cell.angle_alpha   90.00
_cell.angle_beta   90.00
_cell.angle_gamma   90.00
#
_symmetry.space_group_name_H-M   'P 1'
#
loop_
_entity.id
_entity.type
_entity.pdbx_description
1 polymer ?
#
loop_
_entity_poly.entity_id
_entity_poly.type
_entity_poly.pdbx_seq_one_letter_code
_entity_poly.pdbx_strand_id
1 'polypeptide(L)'
;GEIAFNADGTDHDRGWHICAAVPTPNRMPAPTPSPSILLQVEGPCEVSDGQKCVQSPHYPAEYDDYEHCIVRFAQHLTLHIVDFTTEKNADTLTVDGVSLSGNKAPKQVHVTPSSLVEWSSDWGTAHSGWRMCTDHTEAGLDGMDPFVQQVAIEAGRTLGRGISYLYGFAGVVLGLIMFWVCSNW
;
A
#
# COMPACT_ATOMS: atom_id res chain seq x y z
N GLY A 1 3.23 -22.63 46.58
CA GLY A 1 4.03 -22.75 47.81
C GLY A 1 3.31 -21.96 48.89
N GLU A 2 3.21 -22.52 50.09
CA GLU A 2 2.59 -21.85 51.22
C GLU A 2 3.60 -20.88 51.85
N ILE A 3 3.17 -19.65 52.15
CA ILE A 3 3.98 -18.65 52.84
C ILE A 3 3.44 -18.57 54.27
N ALA A 4 4.25 -18.94 55.25
CA ALA A 4 3.89 -18.91 56.66
C ALA A 4 4.84 -17.99 57.44
N PHE A 5 4.29 -17.21 58.37
CA PHE A 5 5.02 -16.30 59.26
C PHE A 5 4.58 -16.54 60.71
N ASN A 6 5.52 -16.49 61.66
CA ASN A 6 5.25 -16.60 63.10
C ASN A 6 6.04 -15.53 63.86
N ALA A 7 5.43 -14.96 64.90
CA ALA A 7 6.04 -13.96 65.77
C ALA A 7 6.04 -14.43 67.23
N ASP A 8 7.06 -14.06 67.99
CA ASP A 8 7.26 -14.41 69.42
C ASP A 8 6.73 -13.33 70.39
N GLY A 9 6.26 -12.19 69.88
CA GLY A 9 5.46 -11.21 70.59
C GLY A 9 6.22 -10.23 71.50
N THR A 10 7.55 -10.18 71.39
CA THR A 10 8.38 -9.36 72.29
C THR A 10 8.77 -7.98 71.74
N ASP A 11 8.66 -7.75 70.42
CA ASP A 11 8.94 -6.45 69.79
C ASP A 11 7.99 -6.17 68.60
N HIS A 12 7.75 -4.88 68.32
CA HIS A 12 6.91 -4.43 67.21
C HIS A 12 7.69 -3.55 66.24
N ASP A 13 7.94 -4.08 65.04
CA ASP A 13 8.54 -3.35 63.93
C ASP A 13 7.59 -3.27 62.72
N ARG A 14 7.93 -2.44 61.74
CA ARG A 14 7.19 -2.36 60.47
C ARG A 14 7.38 -3.70 59.73
N GLY A 15 6.30 -4.49 59.62
CA GLY A 15 6.29 -5.85 59.05
C GLY A 15 6.69 -5.95 57.57
N TRP A 16 6.42 -7.10 56.95
CA TRP A 16 6.82 -7.37 55.56
C TRP A 16 5.65 -7.22 54.57
N HIS A 17 5.97 -6.86 53.32
CA HIS A 17 5.08 -6.95 52.17
C HIS A 17 5.75 -7.75 51.04
N ILE A 18 4.96 -8.42 50.21
CA ILE A 18 5.44 -9.14 49.02
C ILE A 18 4.88 -8.43 47.78
N CYS A 19 5.76 -8.12 46.84
CA CYS A 19 5.39 -7.62 45.52
C CYS A 19 5.51 -8.76 44.50
N ALA A 20 4.42 -9.10 43.82
CA ALA A 20 4.48 -9.99 42.65
C ALA A 20 4.88 -9.16 41.42
N ALA A 21 6.05 -9.44 40.85
CA ALA A 21 6.45 -8.87 39.57
C ALA A 21 5.78 -9.66 38.44
N VAL A 22 4.81 -9.06 37.76
CA VAL A 22 4.28 -9.60 36.50
C VAL A 22 5.32 -9.28 35.41
N PRO A 23 5.83 -10.27 34.66
CA PRO A 23 6.73 -9.98 33.55
C PRO A 23 5.98 -9.12 32.53
N THR A 24 6.54 -7.96 32.21
CA THR A 24 6.03 -7.09 31.16
C THR A 24 5.96 -7.89 29.85
N PRO A 25 4.84 -7.88 29.10
CA PRO A 25 4.83 -8.48 27.77
C PRO A 25 5.88 -7.76 26.92
N ASN A 26 6.87 -8.53 26.49
CA ASN A 26 7.95 -8.03 25.65
C ASN A 26 7.31 -7.38 24.41
N ARG A 27 7.62 -6.12 24.10
CA ARG A 27 7.07 -5.44 22.91
C ARG A 27 7.51 -6.23 21.67
N MET A 28 6.57 -6.95 21.07
CA MET A 28 6.76 -7.55 19.75
C MET A 28 7.04 -6.40 18.77
N PRO A 29 8.12 -6.46 17.96
CA PRO A 29 8.29 -5.51 16.88
C PRO A 29 7.04 -5.55 16.00
N ALA A 30 6.50 -4.38 15.66
CA ALA A 30 5.36 -4.28 14.75
C ALA A 30 5.66 -5.10 13.48
N PRO A 31 4.69 -5.86 12.94
CA PRO A 31 4.90 -6.58 11.70
C PRO A 31 5.32 -5.57 10.63
N THR A 32 6.48 -5.83 10.01
CA THR A 32 6.91 -5.08 8.83
C THR A 32 5.79 -5.15 7.79
N PRO A 33 5.33 -4.02 7.21
CA PRO A 33 4.28 -4.06 6.20
C PRO A 33 4.75 -4.97 5.06
N SER A 34 3.96 -6.01 4.80
CA SER A 34 4.20 -6.91 3.68
C SER A 34 3.97 -6.14 2.37
N PRO A 35 4.79 -6.30 1.33
CA PRO A 35 4.56 -5.63 0.06
C PRO A 35 3.17 -6.00 -0.46
N SER A 36 2.31 -4.99 -0.62
CA SER A 36 0.97 -5.18 -1.16
C SER A 36 1.08 -5.35 -2.67
N ILE A 37 0.95 -6.59 -3.15
CA ILE A 37 0.96 -6.89 -4.58
C ILE A 37 -0.29 -6.24 -5.21
N LEU A 38 -0.09 -5.23 -6.07
CA LEU A 38 -1.18 -4.49 -6.72
C LEU A 38 -1.78 -5.24 -7.92
N LEU A 39 -0.89 -5.85 -8.71
CA LEU A 39 -1.20 -6.56 -9.94
C LEU A 39 -0.38 -7.86 -10.02
N GLN A 40 -0.98 -8.86 -10.65
CA GLN A 40 -0.38 -10.15 -10.92
C GLN A 40 -0.37 -10.39 -12.42
N VAL A 41 0.77 -10.83 -12.95
CA VAL A 41 0.95 -11.09 -14.38
C VAL A 41 1.26 -12.56 -14.60
N GLU A 42 0.60 -13.16 -15.58
CA GLU A 42 0.82 -14.51 -16.10
C GLU A 42 1.26 -14.40 -17.57
N GLY A 43 2.34 -15.08 -17.96
CA GLY A 43 2.90 -14.98 -19.32
C GLY A 43 4.05 -13.98 -19.43
N PRO A 44 4.41 -13.55 -20.66
CA PRO A 44 5.61 -12.76 -20.94
C PRO A 44 5.47 -11.26 -20.66
N CYS A 45 4.27 -10.76 -20.34
CA CYS A 45 4.10 -9.34 -20.05
C CYS A 45 4.91 -8.90 -18.83
N GLU A 46 5.34 -7.65 -18.85
CA GLU A 46 6.33 -7.16 -17.90
C GLU A 46 5.71 -6.16 -16.93
N VAL A 47 6.16 -6.21 -15.68
CA VAL A 47 5.79 -5.25 -14.64
C VAL A 47 6.94 -4.27 -14.45
N SER A 48 6.64 -2.98 -14.51
CA SER A 48 7.62 -1.90 -14.35
C SER A 48 7.20 -0.89 -13.27
N ASP A 49 8.12 0.02 -12.93
CA ASP A 49 7.92 1.10 -11.94
C ASP A 49 7.41 0.65 -10.56
N GLY A 50 7.88 -0.51 -10.09
CA GLY A 50 7.53 -1.03 -8.77
C GLY A 50 6.06 -1.43 -8.65
N GLN A 51 5.55 -2.23 -9.61
CA GLN A 51 4.16 -2.69 -9.69
C GLN A 51 3.13 -1.61 -10.00
N LYS A 52 3.58 -0.44 -10.47
CA LYS A 52 2.70 0.64 -10.92
C LYS A 52 2.37 0.55 -12.40
N CYS A 53 3.24 -0.04 -13.20
CA CYS A 53 3.03 -0.16 -14.63
C CYS A 53 3.08 -1.62 -15.06
N VAL A 54 2.30 -1.92 -16.10
CA VAL A 54 2.35 -3.19 -16.82
C VAL A 54 2.40 -2.88 -18.31
N GLN A 55 3.19 -3.66 -19.05
CA GLN A 55 3.52 -3.40 -20.44
C GLN A 55 3.61 -4.69 -21.24
N SER A 56 3.46 -4.58 -22.55
CA SER A 56 3.72 -5.67 -23.48
C SER A 56 5.16 -6.17 -23.36
N PRO A 57 5.43 -7.42 -23.76
CA PRO A 57 6.79 -7.96 -23.75
C PRO A 57 7.74 -7.05 -24.53
N HIS A 58 8.97 -6.88 -24.02
CA HIS A 58 10.02 -6.06 -24.63
C HIS A 58 9.75 -4.56 -24.76
N TYR A 59 8.62 -4.03 -24.29
CA TYR A 59 8.27 -2.62 -24.39
C TYR A 59 9.41 -1.70 -23.87
N PRO A 60 9.83 -0.66 -24.61
CA PRO A 60 9.20 -0.08 -25.81
C PRO A 60 9.69 -0.64 -27.15
N ALA A 61 10.44 -1.74 -27.15
CA ALA A 61 10.77 -2.47 -28.38
C ALA A 61 9.53 -3.25 -28.88
N GLU A 62 9.68 -3.88 -30.04
CA GLU A 62 8.62 -4.66 -30.65
C GLU A 62 8.33 -5.94 -29.85
N TYR A 63 7.05 -6.27 -29.68
CA TYR A 63 6.61 -7.55 -29.12
C TYR A 63 6.82 -8.69 -30.13
N ASP A 64 6.80 -9.95 -29.68
CA ASP A 64 6.95 -11.11 -30.55
C ASP A 64 5.61 -11.64 -31.08
N ASP A 65 5.68 -12.52 -32.09
CA ASP A 65 4.53 -13.25 -32.62
C ASP A 65 4.01 -14.29 -31.61
N TYR A 66 2.69 -14.54 -31.63
CA TYR A 66 1.99 -15.56 -30.83
C TYR A 66 2.16 -15.42 -29.30
N GLU A 67 2.39 -14.21 -28.81
CA GLU A 67 2.47 -13.95 -27.38
C GLU A 67 1.08 -13.91 -26.77
N HIS A 68 0.99 -14.39 -25.53
CA HIS A 68 -0.23 -14.35 -24.75
C HIS A 68 0.08 -14.11 -23.29
N CYS A 69 -0.59 -13.13 -22.69
CA CYS A 69 -0.43 -12.84 -21.27
C CYS A 69 -1.75 -12.39 -20.62
N ILE A 70 -1.82 -12.56 -19.31
CA ILE A 70 -2.97 -12.18 -18.48
C ILE A 70 -2.50 -11.31 -17.33
N VAL A 71 -3.23 -10.23 -17.06
CA VAL A 71 -3.04 -9.36 -15.90
C VAL A 71 -4.29 -9.36 -15.03
N ARG A 72 -4.10 -9.60 -13.74
CA ARG A 72 -5.13 -9.60 -12.70
C ARG A 72 -4.82 -8.52 -11.68
N PHE A 73 -5.86 -8.01 -11.04
CA PHE A 73 -5.75 -6.90 -10.09
C PHE A 73 -6.18 -7.34 -8.69
N ALA A 74 -5.47 -6.88 -7.67
CA ALA A 74 -5.82 -7.17 -6.27
C ALA A 74 -6.85 -6.18 -5.69
N GLN A 75 -7.02 -5.03 -6.33
CA GLN A 75 -7.81 -3.91 -5.82
C GLN A 75 -8.40 -3.07 -6.95
N HIS A 76 -9.19 -2.05 -6.59
CA HIS A 76 -9.73 -1.10 -7.55
C HIS A 76 -8.62 -0.14 -7.99
N LEU A 77 -8.33 -0.11 -9.28
CA LEU A 77 -7.29 0.73 -9.86
C LEU A 77 -7.84 1.59 -10.99
N THR A 78 -7.20 2.73 -11.19
CA THR A 78 -7.35 3.55 -12.37
C THR A 78 -6.07 3.39 -13.18
N LEU A 79 -6.18 2.81 -14.37
CA LEU A 79 -5.05 2.62 -15.28
C LEU A 79 -5.06 3.73 -16.33
N HIS A 80 -3.94 4.38 -16.50
CA HIS A 80 -3.64 5.35 -17.54
C HIS A 80 -2.90 4.63 -18.66
N ILE A 81 -3.43 4.70 -19.87
CA ILE A 81 -2.77 4.13 -21.05
C ILE A 81 -1.75 5.15 -21.52
N VAL A 82 -0.47 4.84 -21.29
CA VAL A 82 0.67 5.72 -21.55
C VAL A 82 1.06 5.66 -23.02
N ASP A 83 1.04 4.46 -23.59
CA ASP A 83 1.34 4.20 -24.99
C ASP A 83 0.54 3.01 -25.49
N PHE A 84 0.17 3.04 -26.76
CA PHE A 84 -0.64 2.01 -27.40
C PHE A 84 -0.47 2.03 -28.92
N THR A 85 0.38 1.13 -29.42
CA THR A 85 0.63 0.90 -30.84
C THR A 85 0.74 -0.60 -31.10
N THR A 86 -0.29 -1.17 -31.73
CA THR A 86 -0.46 -2.61 -31.98
C THR A 86 -0.99 -2.84 -33.41
N GLU A 87 -0.95 -4.07 -33.95
CA GLU A 87 -1.51 -4.32 -35.28
C GLU A 87 -3.03 -4.16 -35.24
N LYS A 88 -3.59 -3.43 -36.20
CA LYS A 88 -5.02 -3.10 -36.18
C LYS A 88 -5.87 -4.30 -36.58
N ASN A 89 -6.78 -4.71 -35.69
CA ASN A 89 -7.70 -5.85 -35.84
C ASN A 89 -7.05 -7.24 -35.85
N ALA A 90 -5.76 -7.35 -35.56
CA ALA A 90 -5.04 -8.62 -35.43
C ALA A 90 -4.63 -8.80 -33.96
N ASP A 91 -3.64 -8.02 -33.53
CA ASP A 91 -3.21 -8.02 -32.13
C ASP A 91 -4.22 -7.30 -31.24
N THR A 92 -4.51 -7.89 -30.09
CA THR A 92 -5.62 -7.44 -29.25
C THR A 92 -5.22 -7.37 -27.79
N LEU A 93 -5.45 -6.19 -27.19
CA LEU A 93 -5.50 -6.00 -25.74
C LEU A 93 -6.96 -5.91 -25.30
N THR A 94 -7.42 -6.91 -24.57
CA THR A 94 -8.77 -6.93 -23.99
C THR A 94 -8.73 -6.44 -22.55
N VAL A 95 -9.50 -5.40 -22.24
CA VAL A 95 -9.63 -4.83 -20.89
C VAL A 95 -11.08 -4.96 -20.45
N ASP A 96 -11.36 -5.79 -19.44
CA ASP A 96 -12.71 -5.99 -18.90
C ASP A 96 -13.76 -6.35 -19.98
N GLY A 97 -13.34 -7.17 -20.95
CA GLY A 97 -14.16 -7.58 -22.11
C GLY A 97 -14.18 -6.61 -23.28
N VAL A 98 -13.56 -5.43 -23.17
CA VAL A 98 -13.42 -4.47 -24.28
C VAL A 98 -12.10 -4.70 -25.01
N SER A 99 -12.19 -5.11 -26.27
CA SER A 99 -11.04 -5.33 -27.16
C SER A 99 -10.52 -4.00 -27.75
N LEU A 100 -9.21 -3.79 -27.65
CA LEU A 100 -8.47 -2.66 -28.19
C LEU A 100 -7.40 -3.17 -29.17
N SER A 101 -7.21 -2.47 -30.29
CA SER A 101 -6.16 -2.76 -31.28
C SER A 101 -5.81 -1.51 -32.10
N GLY A 102 -4.71 -1.57 -32.86
CA GLY A 102 -4.20 -0.43 -33.62
C GLY A 102 -3.55 0.62 -32.72
N ASN A 103 -3.90 1.89 -32.95
CA ASN A 103 -3.32 3.05 -32.28
C ASN A 103 -4.37 3.92 -31.56
N LYS A 104 -5.52 3.35 -31.22
CA LYS A 104 -6.61 4.05 -30.54
C LYS A 104 -7.00 3.29 -29.28
N ALA A 105 -6.68 3.87 -28.14
CA ALA A 105 -7.07 3.39 -26.83
C ALA A 105 -7.68 4.52 -25.99
N PRO A 106 -8.55 4.23 -25.03
CA PRO A 106 -9.01 5.22 -24.05
C PRO A 106 -7.82 5.74 -23.24
N LYS A 107 -7.87 7.01 -22.80
CA LYS A 107 -6.79 7.56 -21.96
C LYS A 107 -6.71 6.88 -20.59
N GLN A 108 -7.83 6.39 -20.11
CA GLN A 108 -7.98 5.84 -18.78
C GLN A 108 -9.03 4.73 -18.78
N VAL A 109 -8.77 3.69 -17.99
CA VAL A 109 -9.70 2.59 -17.72
C VAL A 109 -9.75 2.33 -16.22
N HIS A 110 -10.92 1.98 -15.72
CA HIS A 110 -11.10 1.57 -14.33
C HIS A 110 -11.19 0.06 -14.28
N VAL A 111 -10.43 -0.55 -13.39
CA VAL A 111 -10.40 -2.00 -13.20
C VAL A 111 -10.67 -2.36 -11.76
N THR A 112 -11.27 -3.52 -11.57
CA THR A 112 -11.65 -4.08 -10.27
C THR A 112 -10.92 -5.41 -10.04
N PRO A 113 -10.98 -6.00 -8.84
CA PRO A 113 -10.44 -7.35 -8.60
C PRO A 113 -11.08 -8.45 -9.47
N SER A 114 -12.27 -8.21 -10.00
CA SER A 114 -12.94 -9.10 -10.96
C SER A 114 -12.58 -8.83 -12.42
N SER A 115 -11.97 -7.69 -12.71
CA SER A 115 -11.60 -7.33 -14.08
C SER A 115 -10.39 -8.14 -14.54
N LEU A 116 -10.35 -8.42 -15.84
CA LEU A 116 -9.28 -9.15 -16.50
C LEU A 116 -8.69 -8.29 -17.61
N VAL A 117 -7.37 -8.25 -17.68
CA VAL A 117 -6.65 -7.75 -18.86
C VAL A 117 -5.97 -8.93 -19.53
N GLU A 118 -6.14 -9.06 -20.83
CA GLU A 118 -5.61 -10.13 -21.65
C GLU A 118 -4.97 -9.56 -22.90
N TRP A 119 -3.73 -9.94 -23.17
CA TRP A 119 -3.00 -9.58 -24.39
C TRP A 119 -2.80 -10.82 -25.24
N SER A 120 -2.99 -10.66 -26.55
CA SER A 120 -2.64 -11.66 -27.55
C SER A 120 -2.09 -10.98 -28.80
N SER A 121 -0.97 -11.49 -29.32
CA SER A 121 -0.50 -11.19 -30.67
C SER A 121 -0.75 -12.36 -31.63
N ASP A 122 -0.88 -12.06 -32.93
CA ASP A 122 -0.90 -13.07 -33.98
C ASP A 122 0.49 -13.23 -34.62
N TRP A 123 0.57 -13.51 -35.92
CA TRP A 123 1.82 -13.68 -36.63
C TRP A 123 1.96 -12.60 -37.68
N GLY A 124 3.10 -11.92 -37.69
CA GLY A 124 3.43 -10.97 -38.75
C GLY A 124 3.89 -9.63 -38.22
N THR A 125 2.98 -8.65 -38.13
CA THR A 125 3.38 -7.25 -37.91
C THR A 125 3.43 -6.91 -36.44
N ALA A 126 4.63 -6.97 -35.87
CA ALA A 126 4.86 -6.42 -34.55
C ALA A 126 4.98 -4.89 -34.55
N HIS A 127 4.68 -4.29 -33.41
CA HIS A 127 4.84 -2.86 -33.13
C HIS A 127 5.39 -2.67 -31.72
N SER A 128 5.62 -1.41 -31.29
CA SER A 128 6.15 -1.11 -29.95
C SER A 128 5.26 -1.58 -28.79
N GLY A 129 4.01 -1.95 -29.06
CA GLY A 129 3.11 -2.54 -28.09
C GLY A 129 2.39 -1.51 -27.23
N TRP A 130 2.21 -1.82 -25.96
CA TRP A 130 1.39 -1.02 -25.05
C TRP A 130 2.00 -0.92 -23.67
N ARG A 131 1.68 0.18 -22.98
CA ARG A 131 2.02 0.38 -21.57
C ARG A 131 0.89 1.09 -20.85
N MET A 132 0.51 0.55 -19.70
CA MET A 132 -0.49 1.14 -18.82
C MET A 132 0.03 1.24 -17.39
N CYS A 133 -0.30 2.34 -16.70
CA CYS A 133 0.21 2.66 -15.37
C CYS A 133 -0.91 3.09 -14.43
N THR A 134 -0.80 2.76 -13.15
CA THR A 134 -1.70 3.25 -12.09
C THR A 134 -1.01 4.30 -11.23
N ASP A 135 -1.79 5.31 -10.83
CA ASP A 135 -1.36 6.34 -9.88
C ASP A 135 -1.49 5.88 -8.42
N HIS A 136 -1.38 4.58 -8.12
CA HIS A 136 -1.51 4.13 -6.74
C HIS A 136 -0.33 4.63 -5.90
N THR A 137 -0.52 5.79 -5.28
CA THR A 137 -0.01 6.12 -3.96
C THR A 137 -0.68 5.13 -3.03
N GLU A 138 0.12 4.30 -2.36
CA GLU A 138 -0.36 3.27 -1.44
C GLU A 138 -1.51 3.84 -0.60
N ALA A 139 -2.61 3.08 -0.49
CA ALA A 139 -3.81 3.43 0.26
C ALA A 139 -3.57 3.44 1.79
N GLY A 140 -2.54 4.16 2.19
CA GLY A 140 -2.08 4.45 3.52
C GLY A 140 -1.02 5.54 3.39
N LEU A 141 -1.47 6.80 3.24
CA LEU A 141 -0.86 8.05 3.77
C LEU A 141 -1.05 9.30 2.90
N ASP A 142 -1.50 9.21 1.64
CA ASP A 142 -1.71 10.41 0.79
C ASP A 142 -3.14 10.61 0.26
N GLY A 143 -4.10 9.78 0.69
CA GLY A 143 -5.52 9.89 0.31
C GLY A 143 -6.36 10.81 1.20
N MET A 144 -5.76 11.75 1.94
CA MET A 144 -6.53 12.73 2.70
C MET A 144 -7.10 13.77 1.73
N ASP A 145 -8.42 13.93 1.73
CA ASP A 145 -9.17 15.01 1.06
C ASP A 145 -8.38 16.33 1.07
N PRO A 146 -8.23 17.04 -0.06
CA PRO A 146 -7.52 18.32 -0.13
C PRO A 146 -8.04 19.36 0.86
N PHE A 147 -9.30 19.26 1.31
CA PHE A 147 -9.84 20.07 2.40
C PHE A 147 -9.22 19.73 3.77
N VAL A 148 -8.98 18.45 4.05
CA VAL A 148 -8.29 18.00 5.27
C VAL A 148 -6.81 18.40 5.25
N GLN A 149 -6.18 18.41 4.07
CA GLN A 149 -4.80 18.89 3.91
C GLN A 149 -4.68 20.40 4.17
N GLN A 150 -5.65 21.19 3.72
CA GLN A 150 -5.73 22.63 4.01
C GLN A 150 -5.89 22.89 5.53
N VAL A 151 -6.77 22.14 6.20
CA VAL A 151 -6.99 22.26 7.66
C VAL A 151 -5.74 21.87 8.46
N ALA A 152 -4.99 20.84 8.03
CA ALA A 152 -3.75 20.44 8.67
C ALA A 152 -2.63 21.49 8.53
N ILE A 153 -2.52 22.13 7.35
CA ILE A 153 -1.56 23.20 7.09
C ILE A 153 -1.90 24.46 7.92
N GLU A 154 -3.18 24.78 8.06
CA GLU A 154 -3.64 25.92 8.87
C GLU A 154 -3.42 25.67 10.37
N ALA A 155 -3.71 24.45 10.86
CA ALA A 155 -3.43 24.05 12.24
C ALA A 155 -1.92 24.12 12.57
N GLY A 156 -1.06 23.73 11.63
CA GLY A 156 0.40 23.82 11.76
C GLY A 156 0.94 25.25 11.82
N ARG A 157 0.29 26.21 11.15
CA ARG A 157 0.65 27.64 11.22
C ARG A 157 0.31 28.25 12.59
N THR A 158 -0.77 27.80 13.23
CA THR A 158 -1.14 28.25 14.59
C THR A 158 -0.21 27.73 15.69
N LEU A 159 0.52 26.64 15.46
CA LEU A 159 1.48 26.07 16.43
C LEU A 159 2.93 26.49 16.17
N GLY A 160 3.15 27.41 15.22
CA GLY A 160 4.47 27.91 14.83
C GLY A 160 5.11 28.88 15.83
N ARG A 161 5.72 28.35 16.90
CA ARG A 161 6.94 28.93 17.46
C ARG A 161 7.76 27.87 18.22
N GLY A 162 8.58 27.13 17.48
CA GLY A 162 9.71 26.43 18.07
C GLY A 162 10.10 25.13 17.38
N ILE A 163 11.28 25.18 16.75
CA ILE A 163 12.23 24.08 16.54
C ILE A 163 12.14 23.36 15.18
N SER A 164 13.09 23.77 14.35
CA SER A 164 13.60 23.14 13.15
C SER A 164 14.22 21.76 13.45
N TYR A 165 14.08 20.85 12.48
CA TYR A 165 14.82 19.60 12.28
C TYR A 165 14.97 18.68 13.51
N LEU A 166 14.33 17.51 13.45
CA LEU A 166 15.03 16.22 13.39
C LEU A 166 14.00 15.10 13.21
N TYR A 167 14.44 14.10 12.48
CA TYR A 167 13.74 12.87 12.14
C TYR A 167 12.98 12.25 13.32
N GLY A 168 11.75 11.79 13.06
CA GLY A 168 11.10 10.72 13.81
C GLY A 168 10.35 11.11 15.08
N PHE A 169 9.14 11.66 14.96
CA PHE A 169 8.16 11.69 16.07
C PHE A 169 6.71 11.58 15.57
N ALA A 170 6.36 10.46 14.93
CA ALA A 170 4.96 10.12 14.65
C ALA A 170 4.28 9.35 15.81
N GLY A 171 4.96 9.12 16.94
CA GLY A 171 4.47 8.24 18.02
C GLY A 171 4.01 8.91 19.32
N VAL A 172 4.20 10.22 19.51
CA VAL A 172 4.04 10.84 20.86
C VAL A 172 2.76 11.68 21.01
N VAL A 173 2.15 12.15 19.91
CA VAL A 173 1.00 13.07 20.00
C VAL A 173 -0.33 12.35 20.26
N LEU A 174 -0.48 11.08 19.87
CA LEU A 174 -1.68 10.29 20.21
C LEU A 174 -1.68 9.82 21.68
N GLY A 175 -0.52 9.79 22.34
CA GLY A 175 -0.41 9.39 23.74
C GLY A 175 -0.99 10.42 24.71
N LEU A 176 -0.82 11.73 24.45
CA LEU A 176 -1.26 12.78 25.37
C LEU A 176 -2.76 13.08 25.32
N ILE A 177 -3.46 12.74 24.23
CA ILE A 177 -4.91 12.95 24.11
C ILE A 177 -5.68 11.89 24.94
N MET A 178 -5.19 10.65 24.99
CA MET A 178 -5.82 9.59 25.82
C MET A 178 -5.63 9.80 27.32
N PHE A 179 -4.54 10.45 27.77
CA PHE A 179 -4.32 10.74 29.20
C PHE A 179 -5.26 11.83 29.77
N TRP A 180 -5.82 12.71 28.93
CA TRP A 180 -6.73 13.75 29.39
C TRP A 180 -8.18 13.26 29.56
N VAL A 181 -8.63 12.30 28.73
CA VAL A 181 -10.02 11.82 28.74
C VAL A 181 -10.33 10.85 29.89
N CYS A 182 -9.33 10.11 30.41
CA CYS A 182 -9.51 9.24 31.58
C CYS A 182 -9.47 9.95 32.95
N SER A 183 -9.16 11.24 33.00
CA SER A 183 -9.03 11.96 34.29
C SER A 183 -10.31 12.68 34.73
N ASN A 184 -11.45 12.48 34.04
CA ASN A 184 -12.70 13.22 34.30
C ASN A 184 -13.98 12.38 34.35
N TRP A 185 -13.89 11.08 34.68
CA TRP A 185 -15.02 10.27 35.15
C TRP A 185 -14.59 9.37 36.30
#